data_AF-A0A3B8X1P3-F1
#
_entry.id   AF-A0A3B8X1P3-F1
#
_cell.length_a   1.000
_cell.length_b   1.000
_cell.length_c   1.000
_cell.angle_alpha   90.00
_cell.angle_beta   90.00
_cell.angle_gamma   90.00
#
_symmetry.space_group_name_H-M   'P 1'
#
loop_
_entity.id
_entity.type
_entity.pdbx_description
1 polymer ?
#
loop_
_entity_poly.entity_id
_entity_poly.type
_entity_poly.pdbx_seq_one_letter_code
_entity_poly.pdbx_strand_id
1 'polypeptide(L)'
;THGRAIVKGDQTEPAISAASIIAKQARDREMEELAAVYPAYGFAGHKGYPTRVHIAALQAHGVTPHHRRSYAPVQRILKRSE
;
A
#
# COMPACT_ATOMS: atom_id res chain seq x y z
N THR A 1 2.93 29.77 -4.83
CA THR A 1 3.98 29.24 -3.93
C THR A 1 4.81 28.24 -4.72
N HIS A 2 6.11 28.50 -4.90
CA HIS A 2 7.01 27.53 -5.52
C HIS A 2 7.54 26.58 -4.46
N GLY A 3 7.38 25.27 -4.66
CA GLY A 3 8.01 24.24 -3.83
C GLY A 3 9.34 23.79 -4.44
N ARG A 4 10.34 23.52 -3.61
CA ARG A 4 11.62 22.92 -4.03
C ARG A 4 11.63 21.44 -3.66
N ALA A 5 11.83 20.57 -4.64
CA ALA A 5 12.06 19.15 -4.39
C ALA A 5 13.49 18.92 -3.87
N ILE A 6 13.63 18.06 -2.86
CA ILE A 6 14.92 17.66 -2.29
C ILE A 6 14.99 16.13 -2.37
N VAL A 7 15.97 15.62 -3.12
CA VAL A 7 16.20 14.18 -3.28
C VAL A 7 16.59 13.60 -1.93
N LYS A 8 15.86 12.57 -1.46
CA LYS A 8 16.03 11.96 -0.13
C LYS A 8 15.95 12.99 1.02
N GLY A 9 15.09 13.99 0.87
CA GLY A 9 14.95 15.06 1.84
C GLY A 9 14.57 14.58 3.25
N ASP A 10 13.95 13.41 3.39
CA ASP A 10 13.67 12.76 4.67
C ASP A 10 14.94 12.42 5.49
N GLN A 11 16.09 12.32 4.83
CA GLN A 11 17.39 12.04 5.46
C GLN A 11 18.16 13.30 5.83
N THR A 12 17.82 14.45 5.23
CA THR A 12 18.63 15.68 5.33
C THR A 12 17.85 16.87 5.90
N GLU A 13 16.52 16.87 5.80
CA GLU A 13 15.66 17.98 6.21
C GLU A 13 14.70 17.54 7.33
N PRO A 14 14.81 18.11 8.55
CA PRO A 14 14.01 17.70 9.70
C PRO A 14 12.50 17.77 9.46
N ALA A 15 12.03 18.78 8.73
CA ALA A 15 10.61 18.92 8.41
C ALA A 15 10.11 17.82 7.46
N ILE A 16 10.91 17.41 6.48
CA ILE A 16 10.57 16.31 5.55
C ILE A 16 10.62 14.97 6.29
N SER A 17 11.58 14.81 7.20
CA SER A 17 11.68 13.64 8.09
C SER A 17 10.45 13.50 8.99
N ALA A 18 10.04 14.56 9.67
CA ALA A 18 8.83 14.55 10.50
C ALA A 18 7.57 14.23 9.67
N ALA A 19 7.46 14.80 8.48
CA ALA A 19 6.35 14.52 7.57
C ALA A 19 6.31 13.04 7.12
N SER A 20 7.47 12.43 6.83
CA SER A 20 7.52 11.03 6.40
C SER A 20 7.11 10.06 7.53
N ILE A 21 7.48 10.37 8.78
CA ILE A 21 7.06 9.60 9.97
C ILE A 21 5.54 9.66 10.14
N ILE A 22 4.96 10.87 10.08
CA ILE A 22 3.51 11.05 10.23
C ILE A 22 2.77 10.31 9.11
N ALA A 23 3.22 10.45 7.87
CA ALA A 23 2.61 9.77 6.73
C ALA A 23 2.67 8.23 6.87
N LYS A 24 3.81 7.71 7.34
CA LYS A 24 3.99 6.27 7.56
C LYS A 24 3.06 5.74 8.65
N GLN A 25 2.97 6.43 9.79
CA GLN A 25 2.09 6.06 10.89
C GLN A 25 0.62 6.03 10.45
N ALA A 26 0.17 7.10 9.78
CA ALA A 26 -1.20 7.18 9.28
C ALA A 26 -1.53 6.02 8.32
N ARG A 27 -0.66 5.78 7.32
CA ARG A 27 -0.87 4.67 6.37
C ARG A 27 -0.88 3.33 7.07
N ASP A 28 0.04 3.07 8.00
CA ASP A 28 0.14 1.75 8.64
C ASP A 28 -1.09 1.42 9.47
N ARG A 29 -1.69 2.43 10.11
CA ARG A 29 -2.99 2.33 10.78
C ARG A 29 -4.13 2.02 9.81
N GLU A 30 -4.21 2.71 8.67
CA GLU A 30 -5.23 2.40 7.65
C GLU A 30 -5.14 0.93 7.17
N MET A 31 -3.93 0.38 7.09
CA MET A 31 -3.75 -1.03 6.69
C MET A 31 -4.16 -2.02 7.79
N GLU A 32 -4.11 -1.63 9.06
CA GLU A 32 -4.63 -2.43 10.17
C GLU A 32 -6.16 -2.40 10.18
N GLU A 33 -6.76 -1.24 9.96
CA GLU A 33 -8.20 -1.09 9.80
C GLU A 33 -8.72 -1.91 8.60
N LEU A 34 -8.00 -1.88 7.47
CA LEU A 34 -8.30 -2.74 6.32
C LEU A 34 -8.13 -4.22 6.61
N ALA A 35 -7.17 -4.60 7.47
CA ALA A 35 -7.01 -6.01 7.85
C ALA A 35 -8.21 -6.51 8.65
N ALA A 36 -8.85 -5.65 9.46
CA ALA A 36 -10.08 -6.01 10.15
C ALA A 36 -11.25 -6.23 9.18
N VAL A 37 -11.35 -5.42 8.12
CA VAL A 37 -12.40 -5.53 7.10
C VAL A 37 -12.13 -6.70 6.13
N TYR A 38 -10.86 -6.95 5.78
CA TYR A 38 -10.42 -7.95 4.82
C TYR A 38 -9.40 -8.92 5.45
N PRO A 39 -9.80 -9.76 6.42
CA PRO A 39 -8.88 -10.56 7.22
C PRO A 39 -8.04 -11.55 6.41
N ALA A 40 -8.55 -12.04 5.28
CA ALA A 40 -7.86 -13.00 4.44
C ALA A 40 -6.66 -12.42 3.65
N TYR A 41 -6.52 -11.08 3.60
CA TYR A 41 -5.55 -10.43 2.72
C TYR A 41 -4.20 -10.16 3.38
N GLY A 42 -4.13 -10.13 4.72
CA GLY A 42 -2.85 -9.91 5.43
C GLY A 42 -2.36 -8.46 5.49
N PHE A 43 -3.24 -7.48 5.25
CA PHE A 43 -2.87 -6.05 5.15
C PHE A 43 -2.08 -5.53 6.35
N ALA A 44 -2.35 -5.98 7.58
CA ALA A 44 -1.63 -5.54 8.77
C ALA A 44 -0.12 -5.87 8.72
N GLY A 45 0.26 -6.97 8.07
CA GLY A 45 1.66 -7.40 7.98
C GLY A 45 2.42 -6.75 6.83
N HIS A 46 1.92 -6.86 5.61
CA HIS A 46 2.62 -6.36 4.42
C HIS A 46 2.16 -4.98 3.97
N LYS A 47 1.19 -4.35 4.64
CA LYS A 47 0.71 -2.99 4.39
C LYS A 47 0.25 -2.74 2.94
N GLY A 48 -0.15 -3.78 2.20
CA GLY A 48 -0.51 -3.68 0.79
C GLY A 48 0.65 -3.78 -0.23
N TYR A 49 1.91 -3.96 0.21
CA TYR A 49 3.00 -4.31 -0.70
C TYR A 49 2.78 -5.67 -1.37
N PRO A 50 3.28 -5.91 -2.60
CA PRO A 50 3.03 -7.12 -3.37
C PRO A 50 3.92 -8.29 -2.90
N THR A 51 3.74 -8.70 -1.65
CA THR A 51 4.40 -9.88 -1.10
C THR A 51 3.80 -11.17 -1.67
N ARG A 52 4.50 -12.29 -1.52
CA ARG A 52 3.97 -13.62 -1.90
C ARG A 52 2.62 -13.91 -1.24
N VAL A 53 2.48 -13.57 0.04
CA VAL A 53 1.24 -13.74 0.81
C VAL A 53 0.11 -12.91 0.19
N HIS A 54 0.38 -11.64 -0.13
CA HIS A 54 -0.63 -10.76 -0.69
C HIS A 54 -1.08 -11.20 -2.09
N ILE A 55 -0.14 -11.62 -2.95
CA ILE A 55 -0.46 -12.14 -4.28
C ILE A 55 -1.28 -13.43 -4.18
N ALA A 56 -0.94 -14.33 -3.25
CA ALA A 56 -1.72 -15.54 -3.01
C ALA A 56 -3.16 -15.23 -2.57
N ALA A 57 -3.33 -14.29 -1.63
CA ALA A 57 -4.66 -13.85 -1.18
C ALA A 57 -5.48 -13.25 -2.33
N LEU A 58 -4.86 -12.41 -3.16
CA LEU A 58 -5.50 -11.86 -4.38
C LEU A 58 -5.95 -12.95 -5.36
N GLN A 59 -5.17 -14.04 -5.50
CA GLN A 59 -5.53 -15.16 -6.36
C GLN A 59 -6.67 -16.01 -5.79
N ALA A 60 -6.73 -16.16 -4.47
CA ALA A 60 -7.72 -16.97 -3.77
C ALA A 60 -9.06 -16.23 -3.55
N HIS A 61 -9.02 -14.94 -3.27
CA HIS A 61 -10.17 -14.15 -2.83
C HIS A 61 -10.57 -13.03 -3.80
N GLY A 62 -9.80 -12.82 -4.87
CA GLY A 62 -10.05 -11.78 -5.85
C GLY A 62 -9.50 -10.41 -5.45
N VAL A 63 -9.91 -9.38 -6.19
CA VAL A 63 -9.44 -8.00 -6.03
C VAL A 63 -10.47 -7.19 -5.24
N THR A 64 -10.04 -6.49 -4.18
CA THR A 64 -10.89 -5.56 -3.41
C THR A 64 -10.93 -4.15 -4.03
N PRO A 65 -11.89 -3.28 -3.66
CA PRO A 65 -11.90 -1.87 -4.10
C PRO A 65 -10.64 -1.07 -3.73
N HIS A 66 -9.90 -1.49 -2.70
CA HIS A 66 -8.67 -0.81 -2.24
C HIS A 66 -7.44 -1.15 -3.08
N HIS A 67 -7.54 -2.14 -3.97
CA HIS A 67 -6.43 -2.49 -4.85
C HIS A 67 -6.33 -1.53 -6.04
N ARG A 68 -5.11 -1.11 -6.33
CA ARG A 68 -4.80 -0.26 -7.49
C ARG A 68 -4.91 -1.08 -8.77
N ARG A 69 -6.04 -0.94 -9.47
CA ARG A 69 -6.35 -1.71 -10.69
C ARG A 69 -5.36 -1.50 -11.83
N SER A 70 -4.60 -0.41 -11.85
CA SER A 70 -3.55 -0.17 -12.85
C SER A 70 -2.24 -0.92 -12.60
N TYR A 71 -2.06 -1.52 -11.41
CA TYR A 71 -0.81 -2.19 -11.07
C TYR A 71 -0.76 -3.59 -11.70
N ALA A 72 0.38 -3.93 -12.30
CA ALA A 72 0.53 -5.14 -13.12
C ALA A 72 0.05 -6.45 -12.45
N PRO A 73 0.32 -6.73 -11.15
CA PRO A 73 -0.20 -7.94 -10.51
C PRO A 73 -1.73 -7.97 -10.44
N VAL A 74 -2.36 -6.82 -10.17
CA VAL A 74 -3.82 -6.69 -10.07
C VAL A 74 -4.46 -6.80 -11.46
N GLN A 75 -3.91 -6.10 -12.46
CA GLN A 75 -4.38 -6.19 -13.84
C GLN A 75 -4.37 -7.63 -14.36
N ARG A 76 -3.30 -8.39 -14.09
CA ARG A 76 -3.18 -9.78 -14.53
C ARG A 76 -4.27 -10.67 -13.95
N ILE A 77 -4.66 -10.43 -12.70
CA ILE A 77 -5.72 -11.19 -12.04
C ILE A 77 -7.07 -10.82 -12.64
N LEU A 78 -7.36 -9.53 -12.82
CA LEU A 78 -8.61 -9.07 -13.43
C LEU A 78 -8.81 -9.61 -14.85
N LYS A 79 -7.76 -9.57 -15.70
CA LYS A 79 -7.80 -10.08 -17.08
C LYS A 79 -7.98 -11.60 -17.18
N ARG A 80 -7.71 -12.36 -16.12
CA ARG A 80 -7.90 -13.82 -16.08
C ARG A 80 -9.31 -14.20 -15.63
N SER A 81 -10.03 -13.25 -15.05
CA SER A 81 -11.41 -13.42 -14.59
C SER A 81 -12.43 -12.94 -15.62
N GLU A 82 -11.98 -12.40 -16.75
CA GLU A 82 -12.73 -12.13 -17.98
C GLU A 82 -12.68 -13.35 -18.90
#